data_AF-A0A183T034-F1
#
_entry.id   AF-A0A183T034-F1
#
_cell.length_a   1.000
_cell.length_b   1.000
_cell.length_c   1.000
_cell.angle_alpha   90.00
_cell.angle_beta   90.00
_cell.angle_gamma   90.00
#
_symmetry.space_group_name_H-M   'P 1'
#
loop_
_entity.id
_entity.type
_entity.pdbx_description
1 polymer ?
#
loop_
_entity_poly.entity_id
_entity_poly.type
_entity_poly.pdbx_seq_one_letter_code
_entity_poly.pdbx_strand_id
1 'polypeptide(L)'
;MGIGIAHRPESTIRHLVMRPKAPLPETNVIYRLQCNFYAVNYIGETGKRLQTRVGEHMRGVRRMDPFSLVAEPCANSGHTFAFQNVKILGQGIDRVAWGTIEAWHTGKTSSNRCKTLPMTYQALRTQLNDQKSQRKQGSKVHPNI
;
A
#
# COMPACT_ATOMS: atom_id res chain seq x y z
N MET A 1 14.05 26.86 63.64
CA MET A 1 14.39 25.65 62.87
C MET A 1 13.13 25.21 62.14
N GLY A 2 13.16 25.11 60.81
CA GLY A 2 11.99 24.70 60.00
C GLY A 2 12.33 23.43 59.22
N ILE A 3 11.46 22.42 59.31
CA ILE A 3 11.62 21.16 58.60
C ILE A 3 10.93 21.28 57.25
N GLY A 4 11.67 21.11 56.16
CA GLY A 4 11.11 21.04 54.82
C GLY A 4 10.59 19.64 54.51
N ILE A 5 9.32 19.54 54.12
CA ILE A 5 8.72 18.28 53.66
C ILE A 5 8.74 18.27 52.13
N ALA A 6 9.34 17.24 51.54
CA ALA A 6 9.29 16.99 50.11
C ALA A 6 8.40 15.78 49.83
N HIS A 7 7.52 15.90 48.84
CA HIS A 7 6.66 14.80 48.40
C HIS A 7 7.09 14.35 47.01
N ARG A 8 7.30 13.04 46.86
CA ARG A 8 7.57 12.39 45.56
C ARG A 8 6.30 11.69 45.09
N PRO A 9 5.63 12.20 44.04
CA PRO A 9 4.45 11.54 43.50
C PRO A 9 4.81 10.21 42.83
N GLU A 10 3.89 9.25 42.93
CA GLU A 10 4.04 7.88 42.42
C GLU A 10 4.07 7.82 40.88
N SER A 11 3.41 8.76 40.20
CA SER A 11 3.39 8.85 38.74
C SER A 11 3.56 10.29 38.26
N THR A 12 4.07 10.46 37.04
CA THR A 12 4.20 11.79 36.42
C THR A 12 2.93 12.14 35.67
N ILE A 13 2.60 13.44 35.59
CA ILE A 13 1.49 13.94 34.75
C ILE A 13 1.62 13.42 33.31
N ARG A 14 2.85 13.30 32.80
CA ARG A 14 3.12 12.73 31.48
C ARG A 14 2.58 11.29 31.37
N HIS A 15 2.79 10.43 32.37
CA HIS A 15 2.27 9.07 32.36
C HIS A 15 0.74 9.07 32.38
N LEU A 16 0.13 9.95 33.17
CA LEU A 16 -1.34 10.03 33.27
C LEU A 16 -2.00 10.59 32.00
N VAL A 17 -1.34 11.51 31.30
CA VAL A 17 -1.94 12.27 30.20
C VAL A 17 -1.54 11.75 28.81
N MET A 18 -0.31 11.22 28.65
CA MET A 18 0.15 10.73 27.35
C MET A 18 -0.43 9.37 27.05
N ARG A 19 -1.53 9.38 26.29
CA ARG A 19 -1.98 8.21 25.54
C ARG A 19 -1.32 8.24 24.16
N PRO A 20 -0.69 7.15 23.69
CA PRO A 20 -0.20 7.07 22.32
C PRO A 20 -1.34 7.40 21.37
N LYS A 21 -1.08 8.31 20.42
CA LYS A 21 -2.06 8.63 19.38
C LYS A 21 -2.38 7.32 18.65
N ALA A 22 -3.64 6.90 18.70
CA ALA A 22 -4.07 5.70 18.01
C ALA A 22 -3.67 5.82 16.52
N PRO A 23 -3.20 4.72 15.89
CA PRO A 23 -2.91 4.71 14.47
C PRO A 23 -4.11 5.27 13.70
N LEU A 24 -3.86 6.21 12.80
CA LEU A 24 -4.91 6.76 11.94
C LEU A 24 -5.57 5.59 11.18
N PRO A 25 -6.90 5.57 11.05
CA PRO A 25 -7.56 4.54 10.27
C PRO A 25 -7.00 4.55 8.84
N GLU A 26 -6.65 3.38 8.31
CA GLU A 26 -6.17 3.18 6.94
C GLU A 26 -7.33 3.35 5.94
N THR A 27 -7.88 4.55 5.88
CA THR A 27 -8.91 4.98 4.93
C THR A 27 -8.28 5.88 3.89
N ASN A 28 -8.93 6.00 2.72
CA ASN A 28 -8.49 6.86 1.62
C ASN A 28 -7.11 6.47 1.04
N VAL A 29 -6.82 5.17 1.03
CA VAL A 29 -5.52 4.62 0.63
C VAL A 29 -5.56 4.01 -0.77
N ILE A 30 -4.45 4.13 -1.47
CA ILE A 30 -4.12 3.35 -2.65
C ILE A 30 -3.27 2.17 -2.17
N TYR A 31 -3.68 0.96 -2.49
CA TYR A 31 -3.02 -0.26 -2.03
C TYR A 31 -2.74 -1.21 -3.17
N ARG A 32 -1.86 -2.18 -2.91
CA ARG A 32 -1.45 -3.22 -3.84
C ARG A 32 -1.69 -4.60 -3.24
N LEU A 33 -2.33 -5.45 -4.02
CA LEU A 33 -2.38 -6.90 -3.82
C LEU A 33 -1.45 -7.57 -4.82
N GLN A 34 -0.60 -8.46 -4.33
CA GLN A 34 0.32 -9.24 -5.15
C GLN A 34 -0.29 -10.61 -5.45
N CYS A 35 -0.20 -11.05 -6.71
CA CYS A 35 -0.49 -12.43 -7.07
C CYS A 35 0.67 -13.32 -6.59
N ASN A 36 0.35 -14.47 -6.01
CA ASN A 36 1.35 -15.41 -5.51
C ASN A 36 2.10 -16.15 -6.63
N PHE A 37 1.49 -16.25 -7.81
CA PHE A 37 2.02 -17.09 -8.91
C PHE A 37 2.67 -16.28 -10.02
N TYR A 38 2.28 -15.02 -10.20
CA TYR A 38 2.79 -14.15 -11.26
C TYR A 38 3.25 -12.80 -10.76
N ALA A 39 4.06 -12.12 -11.57
CA ALA A 39 4.44 -10.72 -11.37
C ALA A 39 3.26 -9.74 -11.51
N VAL A 40 2.03 -10.23 -11.69
CA VAL A 40 0.82 -9.42 -11.83
C VAL A 40 0.36 -8.93 -10.46
N ASN A 41 0.04 -7.64 -10.37
CA ASN A 41 -0.48 -7.02 -9.15
C ASN A 41 -1.85 -6.41 -9.42
N TYR A 42 -2.71 -6.41 -8.41
CA TYR A 42 -3.89 -5.55 -8.40
C TYR A 42 -3.56 -4.28 -7.61
N ILE A 43 -3.94 -3.13 -8.16
CA ILE A 43 -3.84 -1.84 -7.48
C ILE A 43 -5.25 -1.29 -7.39
N GLY A 44 -5.65 -0.87 -6.20
CA GLY A 44 -6.98 -0.33 -5.97
C GLY A 44 -6.95 0.83 -5.00
N GLU A 45 -7.96 1.68 -5.11
CA GLU A 45 -8.25 2.74 -4.15
C GLU A 45 -9.35 2.31 -3.18
N THR A 46 -9.33 2.81 -1.95
CA THR A 46 -10.47 2.64 -1.05
C THR A 46 -10.64 3.80 -0.08
N GLY A 47 -11.86 4.34 -0.03
CA GLY A 47 -12.28 5.25 1.05
C GLY A 47 -12.74 4.54 2.33
N LYS A 48 -12.96 3.23 2.27
CA LYS A 48 -13.24 2.38 3.45
C LYS A 48 -11.92 2.03 4.15
N ARG A 49 -12.02 1.49 5.37
CA ARG A 49 -10.85 0.87 6.03
C ARG A 49 -10.29 -0.22 5.12
N LEU A 50 -8.98 -0.23 4.90
CA LEU A 50 -8.31 -1.18 4.01
C LEU A 50 -8.71 -2.64 4.28
N GLN A 51 -8.73 -3.03 5.56
CA GLN A 51 -9.15 -4.37 5.98
C GLN A 51 -10.57 -4.75 5.51
N THR A 52 -11.51 -3.81 5.53
CA THR A 52 -12.87 -4.04 5.02
C THR A 52 -12.84 -4.33 3.53
N ARG A 53 -12.08 -3.54 2.76
CA ARG A 53 -11.95 -3.73 1.32
C ARG A 53 -11.26 -5.05 0.97
N VAL A 54 -10.24 -5.44 1.72
CA VAL A 54 -9.57 -6.74 1.59
C VAL A 54 -10.56 -7.88 1.88
N GLY A 55 -11.40 -7.74 2.91
CA GLY A 55 -12.48 -8.68 3.22
C GLY A 55 -13.52 -8.82 2.09
N GLU A 56 -13.87 -7.72 1.44
CA GLU A 56 -14.74 -7.72 0.25
C GLU A 56 -14.09 -8.50 -0.90
N HIS A 57 -12.82 -8.25 -1.20
CA HIS A 57 -12.09 -8.97 -2.25
C HIS A 57 -11.98 -10.46 -1.99
N MET A 58 -11.63 -10.86 -0.76
CA MET A 58 -11.61 -12.28 -0.37
C MET A 58 -12.97 -12.94 -0.58
N ARG A 59 -14.06 -12.24 -0.28
CA ARG A 59 -15.42 -12.74 -0.48
C ARG A 59 -15.77 -12.84 -1.96
N GLY A 60 -15.37 -11.87 -2.77
CA GLY A 60 -15.52 -11.89 -4.22
C GLY A 60 -14.80 -13.09 -4.84
N VAL A 61 -13.55 -13.34 -4.46
CA VAL A 61 -12.77 -14.52 -4.91
C VAL A 61 -13.47 -15.82 -4.51
N ARG A 62 -13.89 -15.95 -3.24
CA ARG A 62 -14.59 -17.15 -2.75
C ARG A 62 -15.88 -17.44 -3.49
N ARG A 63 -16.59 -16.40 -3.95
CA ARG A 63 -17.84 -16.51 -4.71
C ARG A 63 -17.61 -16.60 -6.22
N MET A 64 -16.36 -16.54 -6.68
CA MET A 64 -16.01 -16.43 -8.09
C MET A 64 -16.80 -15.31 -8.79
N ASP A 65 -16.88 -14.16 -8.13
CA ASP A 65 -17.64 -13.01 -8.63
C ASP A 65 -17.02 -12.48 -9.95
N PRO A 66 -17.71 -12.60 -11.09
CA PRO A 66 -17.16 -12.21 -12.39
C PRO A 66 -16.94 -10.69 -12.52
N PHE A 67 -17.53 -9.88 -11.64
CA PHE A 67 -17.37 -8.43 -11.65
C PHE A 67 -16.18 -7.94 -10.82
N SER A 68 -15.56 -8.82 -10.02
CA SER A 68 -14.39 -8.47 -9.25
C SER A 68 -13.11 -8.69 -10.06
N LEU A 69 -12.38 -7.61 -10.34
CA LEU A 69 -11.07 -7.67 -11.03
C LEU A 69 -10.00 -8.47 -10.26
N VAL A 70 -10.25 -8.75 -8.97
CA VAL A 70 -9.40 -9.62 -8.15
C VAL A 70 -9.86 -11.08 -8.27
N ALA A 71 -11.16 -11.33 -8.45
CA ALA A 71 -11.72 -12.67 -8.57
C ALA A 71 -11.66 -13.25 -9.98
N GLU A 72 -11.85 -12.42 -11.00
CA GLU A 72 -11.87 -12.83 -12.42
C GLU A 72 -10.58 -13.55 -12.83
N PRO A 73 -9.37 -13.07 -12.48
CA PRO A 73 -8.15 -13.85 -12.68
C PRO A 73 -8.16 -15.18 -11.92
N CYS A 74 -8.65 -15.20 -10.67
CA CYS A 74 -8.65 -16.42 -9.83
C CYS A 74 -9.57 -17.51 -10.38
N ALA A 75 -10.72 -17.13 -10.97
CA ALA A 75 -11.71 -18.07 -11.49
C ALA A 75 -11.18 -18.91 -12.66
N ASN A 76 -10.34 -18.32 -13.53
CA ASN A 76 -9.92 -18.95 -14.78
C ASN A 76 -8.56 -19.66 -14.68
N SER A 77 -7.78 -19.41 -13.63
CA SER A 77 -6.35 -19.75 -13.61
C SER A 77 -5.84 -20.40 -12.32
N GLY A 78 -6.69 -20.49 -11.28
CA GLY A 78 -6.29 -20.99 -9.97
C GLY A 78 -5.34 -20.07 -9.19
N HIS A 79 -5.09 -18.85 -9.68
CA HIS A 79 -4.26 -17.89 -8.95
C HIS A 79 -4.88 -17.46 -7.63
N THR A 80 -4.01 -17.15 -6.67
CA THR A 80 -4.38 -16.57 -5.38
C THR A 80 -3.63 -15.27 -5.15
N PHE A 81 -4.32 -14.30 -4.55
CA PHE A 81 -3.72 -13.06 -4.10
C PHE A 81 -3.29 -13.17 -2.64
N ALA A 82 -2.17 -12.54 -2.30
CA ALA A 82 -1.65 -12.46 -0.93
C ALA A 82 -2.43 -11.43 -0.09
N PHE A 83 -3.64 -11.78 0.33
CA PHE A 83 -4.51 -10.87 1.10
C PHE A 83 -3.96 -10.49 2.49
N GLN A 84 -3.03 -11.27 3.05
CA GLN A 84 -2.36 -10.91 4.30
C GLN A 84 -1.23 -9.87 4.09
N ASN A 85 -0.70 -9.75 2.88
CA ASN A 85 0.48 -8.93 2.58
C ASN A 85 0.14 -7.72 1.70
N VAL A 86 -0.95 -7.05 2.06
CA VAL A 86 -1.40 -5.85 1.32
C VAL A 86 -0.44 -4.71 1.59
N LYS A 87 0.05 -4.07 0.52
CA LYS A 87 0.97 -2.94 0.64
C LYS A 87 0.25 -1.62 0.36
N ILE A 88 0.31 -0.68 1.30
CA ILE A 88 -0.10 0.70 1.06
C ILE A 88 0.95 1.37 0.17
N LEU A 89 0.49 1.96 -0.94
CA LEU A 89 1.32 2.67 -1.91
C LEU A 89 1.28 4.18 -1.68
N GLY A 90 0.17 4.69 -1.16
CA GLY A 90 0.00 6.09 -0.82
C GLY A 90 -1.38 6.36 -0.25
N GLN A 91 -1.56 7.59 0.21
CA GLN A 91 -2.84 8.12 0.65
C GLN A 91 -3.05 9.44 -0.09
N GLY A 92 -4.22 9.65 -0.68
CA GLY A 92 -4.54 10.93 -1.32
C GLY A 92 -5.61 11.67 -0.55
N ILE A 93 -5.51 13.00 -0.63
CA ILE A 93 -6.45 13.94 0.00
C ILE A 93 -7.68 14.19 -0.87
N ASP A 94 -7.59 13.94 -2.17
CA ASP A 94 -8.65 14.12 -3.14
C ASP A 94 -8.61 13.06 -4.27
N ARG A 95 -9.64 13.07 -5.13
CA ARG A 95 -9.81 12.11 -6.23
C ARG A 95 -8.74 12.26 -7.32
N VAL A 96 -8.18 13.46 -7.51
CA VAL A 96 -7.15 13.71 -8.51
C VAL A 96 -5.84 13.08 -8.05
N ALA A 97 -5.46 13.30 -6.79
CA ALA A 97 -4.33 12.65 -6.15
C ALA A 97 -4.46 11.13 -6.18
N TRP A 98 -5.66 10.57 -5.90
CA TRP A 98 -5.90 9.13 -6.04
C TRP A 98 -5.67 8.64 -7.46
N GLY A 99 -6.28 9.30 -8.45
CA GLY A 99 -6.14 8.94 -9.85
C GLY A 99 -4.68 8.97 -10.32
N THR A 100 -3.92 9.99 -9.91
CA THR A 100 -2.50 10.11 -10.27
C THR A 100 -1.64 9.04 -9.60
N ILE A 101 -1.82 8.78 -8.30
CA ILE A 101 -1.07 7.74 -7.58
C ILE A 101 -1.40 6.36 -8.15
N GLU A 102 -2.68 6.07 -8.36
CA GLU A 102 -3.11 4.80 -8.94
C GLU A 102 -2.55 4.61 -10.35
N ALA A 103 -2.66 5.61 -11.22
CA ALA A 103 -2.14 5.54 -12.58
C ALA A 103 -0.59 5.44 -12.60
N TRP A 104 0.09 6.07 -11.63
CA TRP A 104 1.54 5.95 -11.44
C TRP A 104 1.98 4.53 -11.12
N HIS A 105 1.16 3.78 -10.37
CA HIS A 105 1.47 2.41 -10.01
C HIS A 105 0.92 1.39 -11.00
N THR A 106 -0.22 1.68 -11.64
CA THR A 106 -0.84 0.86 -12.68
C THR A 106 0.06 0.93 -13.92
N GLY A 107 0.77 -0.15 -14.21
CA GLY A 107 1.78 -0.25 -15.26
C GLY A 107 1.61 -1.56 -16.03
N LYS A 108 2.64 -1.99 -16.77
CA LYS A 108 2.58 -3.23 -17.57
C LYS A 108 2.31 -4.50 -16.74
N THR A 109 2.53 -4.46 -15.43
CA THR A 109 2.41 -5.61 -14.52
C THR A 109 1.16 -5.55 -13.65
N SER A 110 0.20 -4.69 -13.92
CA SER A 110 -1.05 -4.63 -13.16
C SER A 110 -2.24 -5.16 -13.95
N SER A 111 -3.10 -5.97 -13.31
CA SER A 111 -4.35 -6.47 -13.91
C SER A 111 -5.48 -5.44 -13.91
N ASN A 112 -5.32 -4.32 -13.21
CA ASN A 112 -6.34 -3.28 -13.15
C ASN A 112 -6.53 -2.62 -14.52
N ARG A 113 -7.73 -2.11 -14.81
CA ARG A 113 -7.97 -1.31 -16.01
C ARG A 113 -7.03 -0.09 -15.97
N CYS A 114 -6.14 0.02 -16.95
CA CYS A 114 -5.15 1.09 -16.99
C CYS A 114 -5.82 2.46 -16.95
N LYS A 115 -5.45 3.28 -15.95
CA LYS A 115 -5.76 4.71 -15.94
C LYS A 115 -4.64 5.46 -16.66
N THR A 116 -5.02 6.40 -17.54
CA THR A 116 -4.06 7.17 -18.33
C THR A 116 -3.37 8.23 -17.46
N LEU A 117 -2.05 8.14 -17.34
CA LEU A 117 -1.23 9.24 -16.83
C LEU A 117 -1.08 10.32 -17.91
N PRO A 118 -1.07 11.62 -17.58
CA PRO A 118 -0.69 12.65 -18.53
C PRO A 118 0.74 12.41 -19.07
N MET A 119 0.98 12.78 -20.33
CA MET A 119 2.24 12.49 -21.05
C MET A 119 3.49 12.97 -20.30
N THR A 120 3.41 14.12 -19.65
CA THR A 120 4.50 14.67 -18.82
C THR A 120 4.92 13.73 -17.70
N TYR A 121 3.95 13.13 -17.00
CA TYR A 121 4.22 12.15 -15.95
C TYR A 121 4.68 10.80 -16.49
N GLN A 122 4.26 10.42 -17.70
CA GLN A 122 4.74 9.19 -18.34
C GLN A 122 6.25 9.26 -18.66
N ALA A 123 6.71 10.37 -19.24
CA ALA A 123 8.12 10.58 -19.54
C ALA A 123 8.99 10.53 -18.27
N LEU A 124 8.54 11.20 -17.20
CA LEU A 124 9.20 11.16 -15.90
C LEU A 124 9.25 9.74 -15.31
N ARG A 125 8.16 8.99 -15.42
CA ARG A 125 8.10 7.60 -14.95
C ARG A 125 9.10 6.71 -15.66
N THR A 126 9.25 6.85 -16.98
CA THR A 126 10.23 6.10 -17.77
C THR A 126 11.65 6.41 -17.33
N GLN A 127 12.02 7.70 -17.24
CA GLN A 127 13.36 8.11 -16.81
C GLN A 127 13.73 7.56 -15.42
N LEU A 128 12.80 7.63 -14.46
CA LEU A 128 13.02 7.10 -13.11
C LEU A 128 13.18 5.58 -13.08
N ASN A 129 12.47 4.86 -13.95
CA ASN A 129 12.60 3.41 -14.06
C ASN A 129 13.95 3.01 -14.67
N ASP A 130 14.42 3.75 -15.67
CA ASP A 130 15.73 3.53 -16.31
C ASP A 130 16.85 3.73 -15.29
N GLN A 131 16.81 4.81 -14.50
CA GLN A 131 17.76 5.03 -13.41
C GLN A 131 17.77 3.89 -12.37
N LYS A 132 16.59 3.38 -12.01
CA LYS A 132 16.48 2.24 -11.07
C LYS A 132 17.05 0.95 -11.67
N SER A 133 16.88 0.73 -12.97
CA SER A 133 17.44 -0.42 -13.68
C SER A 133 18.98 -0.39 -13.64
N GLN A 134 19.56 0.78 -13.95
CA GLN A 134 21.01 1.00 -13.91
C GLN A 134 21.59 0.77 -12.51
N ARG A 135 20.94 1.26 -11.45
CA ARG A 135 21.37 1.02 -10.05
C ARG A 135 21.33 -0.46 -9.65
N LYS A 136 20.33 -1.21 -10.12
CA LYS A 136 20.21 -2.65 -9.84
C LYS A 136 21.28 -3.48 -10.56
N GLN A 137 21.77 -3.03 -11.72
CA GLN A 137 22.86 -3.67 -12.44
C GLN A 137 24.24 -3.35 -11.82
N GLY A 138 24.45 -2.13 -11.33
CA GLY A 138 25.70 -1.74 -10.66
C GLY A 138 25.96 -2.43 -9.31
N SER A 139 24.91 -2.93 -8.65
CA SER A 139 25.01 -3.60 -7.33
C SER A 139 25.40 -5.10 -7.43
N LYS A 140 25.58 -5.65 -8.64
CA LYS A 140 25.88 -7.07 -8.87
C LYS A 140 27.37 -7.38 -9.10
N VAL A 141 28.27 -6.42 -8.95
CA VAL A 141 29.72 -6.64 -9.11
C VAL A 141 30.39 -6.65 -7.75
N HIS A 142 30.47 -7.83 -7.14
CA HIS A 142 31.47 -8.12 -6.11
C HIS A 142 32.30 -9.29 -6.65
N PRO A 143 33.55 -9.08 -7.12
CA PRO A 143 34.45 -10.19 -7.38
C PRO A 143 34.94 -10.72 -6.03
N ASN A 144 34.73 -12.01 -5.79
CA ASN A 144 35.45 -12.74 -4.74
C ASN A 144 36.95 -12.67 -5.06
N ILE A 145 37.75 -12.22 -4.10
CA ILE A 145 39.18 -12.56 -3.99
C ILE A 145 39.26 -13.75 -3.05
#